data_AF-A0A7L4M147-F1
#
_entry.id   AF-A0A7L4M147-F1
#
_cell.length_a   1.000
_cell.length_b   1.000
_cell.length_c   1.000
_cell.angle_alpha   90.00
_cell.angle_beta   90.00
_cell.angle_gamma   90.00
#
_symmetry.space_group_name_H-M   'P 1'
#
loop_
_entity.id
_entity.type
_entity.pdbx_description
1 polymer ?
#
loop_
_entity_poly.entity_id
_entity_poly.type
_entity_poly.pdbx_seq_one_letter_code
_entity_poly.pdbx_strand_id
1 'polypeptide(L)'
;KEILEKYHDLFTLKWEGIVGNIRVPSQAEWEQVLTNCSVFMFYGMERFMSHILLNRLVAMNIPKCHLMILLDLMRSKQSHQRITKSDIHKSCLRIAIERPIETAVLLSLTGVRSIIANQWYTTLRENAGRLEILCESLLSIGRTTGQTVRILQR
;
A
#
# COMPACT_ATOMS: atom_id res chain seq x y z
N LYS A 1 -12.36 3.04 9.03
CA LYS A 1 -12.52 4.13 10.03
C LYS A 1 -12.39 3.56 11.44
N GLU A 2 -13.13 2.49 11.74
CA GLU A 2 -13.06 1.73 12.99
C GLU A 2 -11.64 1.34 13.45
N ILE A 3 -10.76 0.88 12.54
CA ILE A 3 -9.38 0.54 12.91
C ILE A 3 -8.57 1.77 13.35
N LEU A 4 -8.74 2.92 12.69
CA LEU A 4 -8.03 4.15 13.10
C LEU A 4 -8.53 4.62 14.46
N GLU A 5 -9.85 4.53 14.70
CA GLU A 5 -10.45 4.88 15.99
C GLU A 5 -9.97 3.93 17.10
N LYS A 6 -9.89 2.62 16.83
CA LYS A 6 -9.40 1.60 17.78
C LYS A 6 -7.97 1.84 18.27
N TYR A 7 -7.10 2.36 17.41
CA TYR A 7 -5.67 2.56 17.72
C TYR A 7 -5.27 4.03 17.93
N HIS A 8 -6.25 4.95 17.91
CA HIS A 8 -6.04 6.39 17.93
C HIS A 8 -5.14 6.84 19.09
N ASP A 9 -5.59 6.61 20.31
CA ASP A 9 -5.00 7.22 21.51
C ASP A 9 -3.62 6.64 21.86
N LEU A 10 -3.36 5.40 21.45
CA LEU A 10 -2.15 4.67 21.82
C LEU A 10 -1.08 4.69 20.72
N PHE A 11 -1.46 4.69 19.44
CA PHE A 11 -0.52 4.42 18.35
C PHE A 11 -0.63 5.35 17.14
N THR A 12 -1.79 5.96 16.88
CA THR A 12 -2.02 6.72 15.64
C THR A 12 -2.27 8.21 15.84
N LEU A 13 -1.87 8.80 16.97
CA LEU A 13 -1.97 10.24 17.24
C LEU A 13 -1.30 11.13 16.17
N LYS A 14 -0.25 10.64 15.50
CA LYS A 14 0.46 11.34 14.41
C LYS A 14 0.11 10.80 13.03
N TRP A 15 -0.97 10.03 12.92
CA TRP A 15 -1.38 9.49 11.62
C TRP A 15 -1.91 10.62 10.74
N GLU A 16 -1.39 10.67 9.52
CA GLU A 16 -1.85 11.56 8.46
C GLU A 16 -2.21 10.69 7.25
N GLY A 17 -3.36 10.95 6.64
CA GLY A 17 -3.78 10.18 5.47
C GLY A 17 -5.15 10.54 4.94
N ILE A 18 -5.48 9.92 3.81
CA ILE A 18 -6.74 10.14 3.10
C ILE A 18 -7.55 8.84 3.15
N VAL A 19 -8.78 8.93 3.63
CA VAL A 19 -9.74 7.82 3.63
C VAL A 19 -10.65 7.96 2.40
N GLY A 20 -10.95 6.85 1.73
CA GLY A 20 -11.60 6.82 0.41
C GLY A 20 -12.97 7.51 0.28
N ASN A 21 -13.63 7.87 1.38
CA ASN A 21 -14.88 8.64 1.34
C ASN A 21 -14.67 10.16 1.18
N ILE A 22 -13.42 10.63 1.21
CA ILE A 22 -13.11 12.07 1.14
C ILE A 22 -12.86 12.48 -0.32
N ARG A 23 -11.82 11.91 -0.94
CA ARG A 23 -11.45 12.12 -2.36
C ARG A 23 -10.28 11.22 -2.76
N VAL A 24 -9.98 11.20 -4.06
CA VAL A 24 -8.72 10.63 -4.59
C VAL A 24 -7.57 11.61 -4.32
N PRO A 25 -6.42 11.15 -3.79
CA PRO A 25 -5.24 12.00 -3.61
C PRO A 25 -4.67 12.48 -4.94
N SER A 26 -4.18 13.71 -4.97
CA SER A 26 -3.36 14.22 -6.07
C SER A 26 -1.95 13.60 -6.05
N GLN A 27 -1.20 13.72 -7.15
CA GLN A 27 0.16 13.20 -7.21
C GLN A 27 1.10 13.89 -6.19
N ALA A 28 0.95 15.20 -5.99
CA ALA A 28 1.75 15.94 -5.01
C ALA A 28 1.50 15.45 -3.57
N GLU A 29 0.26 15.07 -3.25
CA GLU A 29 -0.07 14.52 -1.93
C GLU A 29 0.51 13.13 -1.73
N TRP A 30 0.47 12.27 -2.76
CA TRP A 30 1.17 10.98 -2.69
C TRP A 30 2.66 11.17 -2.41
N GLU A 31 3.32 12.07 -3.13
CA GLU A 31 4.74 12.37 -2.94
C GLU A 31 5.03 12.90 -1.53
N GLN A 32 4.21 13.84 -1.04
CA GLN A 32 4.39 14.43 0.28
C GLN A 32 4.24 13.39 1.39
N VAL A 33 3.21 12.54 1.34
CA VAL A 33 2.98 11.49 2.35
C VAL A 33 4.07 10.44 2.28
N LEU A 34 4.45 9.98 1.09
CA LEU A 34 5.51 8.98 0.92
C LEU A 34 6.84 9.48 1.49
N THR A 35 7.27 10.70 1.15
CA THR A 35 8.57 11.24 1.56
C THR A 35 8.68 11.59 3.05
N ASN A 36 7.56 11.77 3.77
CA ASN A 36 7.55 12.19 5.17
C ASN A 36 7.03 11.15 6.16
N CYS A 37 6.76 9.93 5.73
CA CYS A 37 6.29 8.86 6.61
C CYS A 37 7.45 8.01 7.16
N SER A 38 7.29 7.52 8.40
CA SER A 38 8.11 6.42 8.94
C SER A 38 7.54 5.05 8.57
N VAL A 39 6.22 4.95 8.50
CA VAL A 39 5.47 3.78 8.05
C VAL A 39 4.38 4.26 7.10
N PHE A 40 4.27 3.61 5.94
CA PHE A 40 3.22 3.88 4.97
C PHE A 40 2.31 2.68 4.83
N MET A 41 1.01 2.93 4.76
CA MET A 41 0.01 1.89 4.54
C MET A 41 -0.93 2.29 3.42
N PHE A 42 -0.95 1.48 2.36
CA PHE A 42 -1.92 1.57 1.29
C PHE A 42 -2.96 0.46 1.47
N TYR A 43 -4.23 0.85 1.51
CA TYR A 43 -5.36 -0.07 1.56
C TYR A 43 -6.35 0.35 0.48
N GLY A 44 -6.40 -0.40 -0.62
CA GLY A 44 -7.13 0.06 -1.79
C GLY A 44 -7.45 -1.01 -2.82
N MET A 45 -8.37 -0.64 -3.70
CA MET A 45 -8.67 -1.39 -4.91
C MET A 45 -7.54 -1.17 -5.93
N GLU A 46 -7.36 -2.14 -6.83
CA GLU A 46 -6.41 -2.06 -7.95
C GLU A 46 -4.94 -2.17 -7.50
N ARG A 47 -3.98 -1.93 -8.40
CA ARG A 47 -2.54 -1.97 -8.10
C ARG A 47 -2.15 -0.64 -7.45
N PHE A 48 -1.22 -0.63 -6.52
CA PHE A 48 -0.63 0.62 -5.99
C PHE A 48 -0.16 1.54 -7.13
N MET A 49 0.50 0.96 -8.13
CA MET A 49 1.00 1.67 -9.31
C MET A 49 -0.08 2.26 -10.23
N SER A 50 -1.37 1.94 -10.02
CA SER A 50 -2.47 2.64 -10.71
C SER A 50 -2.71 4.04 -10.16
N HIS A 51 -2.26 4.32 -8.94
CA HIS A 51 -2.54 5.59 -8.23
C HIS A 51 -1.37 6.57 -8.28
N ILE A 52 -0.16 6.09 -8.56
CA ILE A 52 1.06 6.90 -8.61
C ILE A 52 1.72 6.83 -9.98
N LEU A 53 2.19 7.97 -10.48
CA LEU A 53 2.93 8.02 -11.73
C LEU A 53 4.32 7.41 -11.55
N LEU A 54 4.63 6.37 -12.34
CA LEU A 54 5.91 5.65 -12.29
C LEU A 54 7.12 6.59 -12.36
N ASN A 55 7.13 7.53 -13.31
CA ASN A 55 8.24 8.48 -13.50
C ASN A 55 8.44 9.39 -12.28
N ARG A 56 7.37 9.68 -11.54
CA ARG A 56 7.47 10.43 -10.29
C ARG A 56 7.99 9.53 -9.17
N LEU A 57 7.45 8.31 -9.04
CA LEU A 57 7.88 7.35 -8.03
C LEU A 57 9.40 7.09 -8.09
N VAL A 58 9.93 6.77 -9.26
CA VAL A 58 11.36 6.44 -9.41
C VAL A 58 12.29 7.63 -9.21
N ALA A 59 11.78 8.85 -9.32
CA ALA A 59 12.54 10.07 -9.07
C ALA A 59 12.53 10.49 -7.58
N MET A 60 11.69 9.86 -6.75
CA MET A 60 11.64 10.16 -5.33
C MET A 60 12.79 9.51 -4.56
N ASN A 61 13.14 10.12 -3.44
CA ASN A 61 13.97 9.55 -2.40
C ASN A 61 13.13 9.41 -1.12
N ILE A 62 12.86 8.18 -0.70
CA ILE A 62 11.93 7.84 0.39
C ILE A 62 12.66 7.15 1.57
N PRO A 63 13.80 7.69 2.06
CA PRO A 63 14.63 6.99 3.04
C PRO A 63 14.02 6.99 4.45
N LYS A 64 13.01 7.84 4.70
CA LYS A 64 12.32 7.90 5.99
C LYS A 64 11.36 6.73 6.17
N CYS A 65 10.87 6.13 5.08
CA CYS A 65 9.92 5.02 5.14
C CYS A 65 10.65 3.71 5.54
N HIS A 66 10.48 3.32 6.80
CA HIS A 66 11.02 2.08 7.34
C HIS A 66 10.21 0.86 6.89
N LEU A 67 8.89 1.03 6.78
CA LEU A 67 7.96 -0.03 6.45
C LEU A 67 6.86 0.50 5.54
N MET A 68 6.67 -0.17 4.41
CA MET A 68 5.55 0.03 3.51
C MET A 68 4.67 -1.21 3.50
N ILE A 69 3.38 -1.04 3.74
CA ILE A 69 2.38 -2.11 3.70
C ILE A 69 1.41 -1.82 2.55
N LEU A 70 1.40 -2.71 1.55
CA LEU A 70 0.55 -2.63 0.37
C LEU A 70 -0.53 -3.72 0.47
N LEU A 71 -1.71 -3.32 0.94
CA LEU A 71 -2.93 -4.11 0.88
C LEU A 71 -3.73 -3.68 -0.34
N ASP A 72 -3.11 -3.86 -1.52
CA ASP A 72 -3.66 -3.58 -2.83
C ASP A 72 -4.16 -4.88 -3.50
N LEU A 73 -4.36 -4.85 -4.82
CA LEU A 73 -4.83 -5.96 -5.65
C LEU A 73 -6.22 -6.50 -5.29
N MET A 74 -7.03 -5.71 -4.57
CA MET A 74 -8.43 -6.06 -4.36
C MET A 74 -9.20 -5.96 -5.69
N ARG A 75 -9.87 -7.05 -6.08
CA ARG A 75 -10.60 -7.11 -7.35
C ARG A 75 -12.11 -7.15 -7.14
N SER A 76 -12.80 -6.20 -7.77
CA SER A 76 -14.24 -6.21 -8.00
C SER A 76 -14.49 -6.13 -9.50
N LYS A 77 -15.72 -6.37 -9.95
CA LYS A 77 -16.09 -6.20 -11.36
C LYS A 77 -15.75 -4.80 -11.86
N GLN A 78 -16.02 -3.78 -11.03
CA GLN A 78 -15.76 -2.38 -11.35
C GLN A 78 -14.26 -2.06 -11.37
N SER A 79 -13.48 -2.52 -10.38
CA SER A 79 -12.04 -2.26 -10.36
C SER A 79 -11.33 -2.98 -11.50
N HIS A 80 -11.79 -4.18 -11.87
CA HIS A 80 -11.27 -4.87 -13.04
C HIS A 80 -11.52 -4.08 -14.32
N GLN A 81 -12.72 -3.55 -14.53
CA GLN A 81 -13.03 -2.71 -15.70
C GLN A 81 -12.17 -1.45 -15.75
N ARG A 82 -11.92 -0.78 -14.61
CA ARG A 82 -11.05 0.40 -14.57
C ARG A 82 -9.60 0.08 -14.90
N ILE A 83 -9.04 -1.01 -14.35
CA ILE A 83 -7.69 -1.48 -14.69
C ILE A 83 -7.61 -1.78 -16.19
N THR A 84 -8.54 -2.55 -16.74
CA THR A 84 -8.52 -2.88 -18.17
C THR A 84 -8.57 -1.62 -19.02
N LYS A 85 -9.44 -0.66 -18.71
CA LYS A 85 -9.51 0.62 -19.42
C LYS A 85 -8.21 1.44 -19.33
N SER A 86 -7.59 1.46 -18.14
CA SER A 86 -6.31 2.14 -17.92
C SER A 86 -5.16 1.49 -18.70
N ASP A 87 -5.15 0.16 -18.77
CA ASP A 87 -4.07 -0.61 -19.38
C ASP A 87 -4.14 -0.61 -20.92
N ILE A 88 -5.29 -0.31 -21.55
CA ILE A 88 -5.44 -0.23 -23.03
C ILE A 88 -4.38 0.67 -23.69
N HIS A 89 -4.01 1.76 -23.04
CA HIS A 89 -3.08 2.75 -23.61
C HIS A 89 -1.63 2.53 -23.15
N LYS A 90 -1.35 1.49 -22.35
CA LYS A 90 -0.03 1.19 -21.81
C LYS A 90 0.66 0.14 -22.67
N SER A 91 1.98 0.30 -22.86
CA SER A 91 2.79 -0.75 -23.47
C SER A 91 2.89 -1.98 -22.55
N CYS A 92 3.15 -3.15 -23.13
CA CYS A 92 3.33 -4.39 -22.37
C CYS A 92 4.44 -4.26 -21.31
N LEU A 93 5.54 -3.57 -21.64
CA LEU A 93 6.63 -3.29 -20.71
C LEU A 93 6.17 -2.41 -19.54
N ARG A 94 5.34 -1.40 -19.83
CA ARG A 94 4.78 -0.54 -18.79
C ARG A 94 3.85 -1.32 -17.85
N ILE A 95 3.04 -2.23 -18.36
CA ILE A 95 2.19 -3.08 -17.52
C ILE A 95 3.03 -4.07 -16.70
N ALA A 96 4.11 -4.61 -17.29
CA ALA A 96 4.98 -5.55 -16.60
C ALA A 96 5.65 -4.93 -15.36
N ILE A 97 6.07 -3.67 -15.43
CA ILE A 97 6.71 -2.98 -14.30
C ILE A 97 5.75 -2.63 -13.16
N GLU A 98 4.43 -2.68 -13.40
CA GLU A 98 3.38 -2.42 -12.41
C GLU A 98 2.97 -3.69 -11.64
N ARG A 99 3.61 -4.83 -11.92
CA ARG A 99 3.38 -6.09 -11.20
C ARG A 99 3.93 -6.03 -9.76
N PRO A 100 3.48 -6.90 -8.85
CA PRO A 100 3.79 -6.78 -7.43
C PRO A 100 5.29 -6.87 -7.11
N ILE A 101 6.02 -7.76 -7.80
CA ILE A 101 7.46 -7.97 -7.58
C ILE A 101 8.23 -6.74 -8.07
N GLU A 102 7.94 -6.28 -9.28
CA GLU A 102 8.55 -5.11 -9.90
C GLU A 102 8.27 -3.85 -9.08
N THR A 103 7.05 -3.71 -8.57
CA THR A 103 6.67 -2.63 -7.64
C THR A 103 7.54 -2.67 -6.38
N ALA A 104 7.75 -3.85 -5.79
CA ALA A 104 8.61 -3.98 -4.61
C ALA A 104 10.07 -3.60 -4.93
N VAL A 105 10.60 -4.02 -6.08
CA VAL A 105 11.95 -3.63 -6.54
C VAL A 105 12.06 -2.12 -6.68
N LEU A 106 11.10 -1.47 -7.33
CA LEU A 106 11.09 -0.01 -7.48
C LEU A 106 11.06 0.71 -6.14
N LEU A 107 10.23 0.24 -5.20
CA LEU A 107 10.16 0.81 -3.85
C LEU A 107 11.46 0.61 -3.05
N SER A 108 12.13 -0.52 -3.23
CA SER A 108 13.46 -0.73 -2.64
C SER A 108 14.48 0.24 -3.23
N LEU A 109 14.45 0.48 -4.55
CA LEU A 109 15.35 1.42 -5.22
C LEU A 109 15.11 2.88 -4.80
N THR A 110 13.89 3.25 -4.41
CA THR A 110 13.59 4.59 -3.89
C THR A 110 13.95 4.76 -2.42
N GLY A 111 14.45 3.72 -1.74
CA GLY A 111 14.97 3.79 -0.37
C GLY A 111 14.04 3.27 0.72
N VAL A 112 12.91 2.63 0.38
CA VAL A 112 12.03 1.97 1.35
C VAL A 112 12.74 0.76 1.96
N ARG A 113 12.84 0.69 3.29
CA ARG A 113 13.62 -0.37 3.98
C ARG A 113 12.96 -1.74 4.06
N SER A 114 11.63 -1.79 4.19
CA SER A 114 10.88 -3.04 4.31
C SER A 114 9.53 -2.90 3.64
N ILE A 115 9.09 -3.94 2.94
CA ILE A 115 7.84 -3.94 2.18
C ILE A 115 7.06 -5.22 2.51
N ILE A 116 5.79 -5.05 2.89
CA ILE A 116 4.80 -6.12 3.00
C ILE A 116 3.78 -5.86 1.89
N ALA A 117 3.61 -6.79 0.95
CA ALA A 117 2.73 -6.60 -0.19
C ALA A 117 2.02 -7.90 -0.58
N ASN A 118 0.86 -7.77 -1.23
CA ASN A 118 0.16 -8.90 -1.83
C ASN A 118 0.90 -9.39 -3.09
N GLN A 119 1.13 -10.71 -3.20
CA GLN A 119 1.69 -11.30 -4.41
C GLN A 119 0.64 -11.58 -5.48
N TRP A 120 -0.61 -11.79 -5.07
CA TRP A 120 -1.73 -12.19 -5.93
C TRP A 120 -2.96 -11.32 -5.70
N TYR A 121 -3.89 -11.33 -6.66
CA TYR A 121 -5.19 -10.71 -6.50
C TYR A 121 -5.93 -11.28 -5.30
N THR A 122 -6.66 -10.41 -4.62
CA THR A 122 -7.37 -10.74 -3.37
C THR A 122 -8.74 -10.06 -3.34
N THR A 123 -9.52 -10.38 -2.31
CA THR A 123 -10.82 -9.75 -2.05
C THR A 123 -10.69 -8.66 -0.99
N LEU A 124 -11.70 -7.78 -0.94
CA LEU A 124 -11.81 -6.77 0.11
C LEU A 124 -11.83 -7.40 1.51
N ARG A 125 -12.55 -8.52 1.67
CA ARG A 125 -12.68 -9.24 2.94
C ARG A 125 -11.34 -9.77 3.42
N GLU A 126 -10.57 -10.40 2.54
CA GLU A 126 -9.27 -10.96 2.89
C GLU A 126 -8.29 -9.86 3.34
N ASN A 127 -8.16 -8.77 2.57
CA ASN A 127 -7.30 -7.67 2.98
C ASN A 127 -7.78 -6.95 4.25
N ALA A 128 -9.10 -6.89 4.50
CA ALA A 128 -9.62 -6.38 5.77
C ALA A 128 -9.15 -7.24 6.96
N GLY A 129 -9.25 -8.57 6.86
CA GLY A 129 -8.73 -9.47 7.88
C GLY A 129 -7.20 -9.36 8.04
N ARG A 130 -6.45 -9.26 6.93
CA ARG A 130 -5.00 -9.03 7.00
C ARG A 130 -4.65 -7.71 7.70
N LEU A 131 -5.41 -6.66 7.44
CA LEU A 131 -5.23 -5.35 8.08
C LEU A 131 -5.42 -5.45 9.61
N GLU A 132 -6.46 -6.15 10.07
CA GLU A 132 -6.69 -6.38 11.49
C GLU A 132 -5.52 -7.11 12.15
N ILE A 133 -5.07 -8.23 11.55
CA ILE A 133 -3.95 -9.03 12.06
C ILE A 133 -2.66 -8.20 12.06
N LEU A 134 -2.42 -7.40 11.02
CA LEU A 134 -1.26 -6.51 10.92
C LEU A 134 -1.25 -5.47 12.04
N CYS A 135 -2.36 -4.76 12.23
CA CYS A 135 -2.48 -3.74 13.26
C CYS A 135 -2.35 -4.34 14.67
N GLU A 136 -3.02 -5.45 14.96
CA GLU A 136 -2.92 -6.12 16.26
C GLU A 136 -1.50 -6.62 16.53
N SER A 137 -0.89 -7.31 15.57
CA SER A 137 0.44 -7.90 15.74
C SER A 137 1.53 -6.83 15.87
N LEU A 138 1.49 -5.78 15.05
CA LEU A 138 2.53 -4.75 15.02
C LEU A 138 2.35 -3.71 16.13
N LEU A 139 1.12 -3.27 16.40
CA LEU A 139 0.86 -2.18 17.34
C LEU A 139 0.62 -2.70 18.76
N SER A 140 -0.30 -3.65 18.93
CA SER A 140 -0.69 -4.12 20.28
C SER A 140 0.30 -5.14 20.84
N ILE A 141 0.69 -6.13 20.05
CA ILE A 141 1.55 -7.22 20.52
C ILE A 141 3.04 -6.85 20.38
N GLY A 142 3.38 -5.92 19.48
CA GLY A 142 4.77 -5.50 19.25
C GLY A 142 5.63 -6.55 18.53
N ARG A 143 5.02 -7.41 17.70
CA ARG A 143 5.74 -8.40 16.89
C ARG A 143 6.57 -7.72 15.80
N THR A 144 7.66 -8.36 15.43
CA THR A 144 8.45 -7.95 14.25
C THR A 144 7.66 -8.17 12.95
N THR A 145 8.00 -7.44 11.89
CA THR A 145 7.37 -7.57 10.57
C THR A 145 7.43 -9.01 10.04
N GLY A 146 8.56 -9.69 10.18
CA GLY A 146 8.71 -11.09 9.77
C GLY A 146 7.83 -12.06 10.54
N GLN A 147 7.69 -11.88 11.87
CA GLN A 147 6.77 -12.69 12.68
C GLN A 147 5.32 -12.47 12.26
N THR A 148 4.93 -11.22 12.00
CA THR A 148 3.57 -10.88 11.57
C THR A 148 3.25 -11.47 10.20
N VAL A 149 4.15 -11.37 9.22
CA VAL A 149 3.95 -11.98 7.88
C VAL A 149 3.80 -13.49 7.97
N ARG A 150 4.55 -14.16 8.85
CA ARG A 150 4.41 -15.60 9.07
C ARG A 150 3.03 -16.00 9.62
N ILE A 151 2.36 -15.13 10.38
CA ILE A 151 0.99 -15.36 10.86
C ILE A 151 0.01 -15.25 9.68
N LEU A 152 0.20 -14.26 8.80
CA LEU A 152 -0.67 -14.05 7.63
C LEU A 152 -0.60 -15.18 6.60
N GLN A 153 0.44 -16.01 6.65
CA GLN A 153 0.63 -17.18 5.80
C GLN A 153 -0.02 -18.45 6.33
N ARG A 154 -0.51 -18.45 7.56
CA ARG A 154 -1.23 -19.58 8.19
C ARG A 154 -2.73 -19.42 7.99
#